data_AF-A0A4U6MGF3-F1
#
_entry.id   AF-A0A4U6MGF3-F1
#
_cell.length_a   1.000
_cell.length_b   1.000
_cell.length_c   1.000
_cell.angle_alpha   90.00
_cell.angle_beta   90.00
_cell.angle_gamma   90.00
#
_symmetry.space_group_name_H-M   'P 1'
#
loop_
_entity.id
_entity.type
_entity.pdbx_description
1 polymer ?
#
loop_
_entity_poly.entity_id
_entity_poly.type
_entity_poly.pdbx_seq_one_letter_code
_entity_poly.pdbx_strand_id
1 'polypeptide(L)' 'KIFDIADASHRYMGNAMLLALVTGQRLGDISRMKFSDIRDDHLHVIQEKTGSKIAIPLSLRLNAINWSLRDV' A
#
# COMPACT_ATOMS: atom_id res chain seq x y z
N LYS A 1 9.23 -11.05 12.96
CA LYS A 1 9.72 -10.28 14.13
C LYS A 1 9.45 -8.79 14.01
N ILE A 2 10.02 -8.06 13.01
CA ILE A 2 9.77 -6.60 12.89
C ILE A 2 8.31 -6.29 12.58
N PHE A 3 7.74 -6.96 11.58
CA PHE A 3 6.34 -6.79 11.20
C PHE A 3 5.39 -7.08 12.38
N ASP A 4 5.55 -8.22 13.04
CA ASP A 4 4.70 -8.61 14.17
C ASP A 4 4.69 -7.58 15.31
N ILE A 5 5.85 -6.98 15.61
CA ILE A 5 5.96 -5.93 16.64
C ILE A 5 5.26 -4.65 16.17
N ALA A 6 5.47 -4.27 14.92
CA ALA A 6 4.87 -3.07 14.32
C ALA A 6 3.33 -3.19 14.29
N ASP A 7 2.81 -4.32 13.82
CA ASP A 7 1.36 -4.57 13.75
C ASP A 7 0.70 -4.64 15.14
N ALA A 8 1.35 -5.32 16.09
CA ALA A 8 0.83 -5.44 17.46
C ALA A 8 0.81 -4.10 18.22
N SER A 9 1.82 -3.26 18.03
CA SER A 9 1.94 -1.98 18.75
C SER A 9 1.19 -0.85 18.05
N HIS A 10 1.24 -0.82 16.72
CA HIS A 10 0.71 0.26 15.89
C HIS A 10 0.19 -0.32 14.57
N ARG A 11 -1.07 -0.76 14.54
CA ARG A 11 -1.69 -1.38 13.34
C ARG A 11 -1.50 -0.57 12.04
N TYR A 12 -1.53 0.76 12.12
CA TYR A 12 -1.27 1.62 10.96
C TYR A 12 0.13 1.43 10.37
N MET A 13 1.13 1.12 11.20
CA MET A 13 2.50 0.84 10.78
C MET A 13 2.59 -0.51 10.08
N GLY A 14 1.91 -1.53 10.61
CA GLY A 14 1.77 -2.83 9.94
C GLY A 14 1.15 -2.68 8.54
N ASN A 15 0.04 -1.95 8.44
CA ASN A 15 -0.61 -1.67 7.16
C ASN A 15 0.30 -0.88 6.21
N ALA A 16 1.03 0.13 6.70
CA ALA A 16 1.98 0.89 5.89
C ALA A 16 3.12 0.00 5.34
N MET A 17 3.62 -0.96 6.13
CA MET A 17 4.61 -1.93 5.67
C MET A 17 4.04 -2.86 4.59
N LEU A 18 2.82 -3.36 4.76
CA LEU A 18 2.15 -4.20 3.76
C LEU A 18 1.88 -3.43 2.47
N LEU A 19 1.36 -2.20 2.56
CA LEU A 19 1.18 -1.31 1.41
C LEU A 19 2.50 -1.10 0.67
N ALA A 20 3.60 -0.86 1.40
CA ALA A 20 4.92 -0.69 0.79
C ALA A 20 5.35 -1.93 -0.01
N LEU A 21 5.18 -3.11 0.58
CA LEU A 21 5.57 -4.37 -0.04
C LEU A 21 4.73 -4.72 -1.26
N VAL A 22 3.40 -4.55 -1.18
CA VAL A 22 2.48 -4.94 -2.26
C VAL A 22 2.50 -3.92 -3.41
N THR A 23 2.55 -2.62 -3.12
CA THR A 23 2.43 -1.56 -4.14
C THR A 23 3.78 -1.05 -4.67
N GLY A 24 4.88 -1.31 -3.94
CA GLY A 24 6.22 -0.81 -4.29
C GLY A 24 6.34 0.71 -4.30
N GLN A 25 5.44 1.44 -3.64
CA GLN A 25 5.45 2.90 -3.61
C GLN A 25 6.42 3.46 -2.56
N ARG A 26 6.82 4.73 -2.72
CA ARG A 26 7.73 5.41 -1.78
C ARG A 26 7.00 5.73 -0.49
N LEU A 27 7.72 5.86 0.62
CA LEU A 27 7.16 6.19 1.93
C LEU A 27 6.27 7.45 1.90
N GLY A 28 6.71 8.50 1.20
CA GLY A 28 5.94 9.74 1.05
C GLY A 28 4.64 9.56 0.24
N ASP A 29 4.63 8.65 -0.74
CA ASP A 29 3.43 8.32 -1.50
C ASP A 29 2.46 7.51 -0.60
N ILE A 30 2.97 6.53 0.16
CA ILE A 30 2.19 5.68 1.08
C ILE A 30 1.49 6.50 2.16
N SER A 31 2.20 7.44 2.80
CA SER A 31 1.63 8.26 3.87
C SER A 31 0.49 9.19 3.41
N ARG A 32 0.36 9.41 2.09
CA ARG A 32 -0.67 10.25 1.47
C ARG A 32 -1.84 9.46 0.90
N MET A 33 -1.76 8.13 0.82
CA MET A 33 -2.83 7.28 0.30
C MET A 33 -4.08 7.39 1.17
N LYS A 34 -5.25 7.51 0.53
CA LYS A 34 -6.54 7.52 1.21
C LYS A 34 -7.47 6.48 0.59
N PHE A 35 -8.41 5.97 1.37
CA PHE A 35 -9.48 5.12 0.83
C PHE A 35 -10.31 5.81 -0.25
N SER A 36 -10.42 7.15 -0.21
CA SER A 36 -11.07 7.95 -1.27
C SER A 36 -10.34 7.92 -2.62
N ASP A 37 -9.08 7.47 -2.65
CA ASP A 37 -8.30 7.33 -3.87
C ASP A 37 -8.60 6.00 -4.60
N ILE A 38 -9.43 5.14 -4.02
CA ILE A 38 -9.87 3.88 -4.63
C ILE A 38 -11.09 4.15 -5.53
N ARG A 39 -10.96 3.84 -6.83
CA ARG A 39 -12.02 3.99 -7.84
C ARG A 39 -11.89 2.89 -8.89
N ASP A 40 -13.02 2.34 -9.31
CA ASP A 40 -13.09 1.28 -10.33
C ASP A 40 -12.18 0.08 -10.02
N ASP A 41 -12.15 -0.33 -8.74
CA ASP A 41 -11.32 -1.43 -8.23
C ASP A 41 -9.80 -1.23 -8.37
N HIS A 42 -9.37 0.03 -8.49
CA HIS A 42 -7.96 0.44 -8.52
C HIS A 42 -7.67 1.50 -7.48
N LEU A 43 -6.48 1.45 -6.90
CA LEU A 43 -5.89 2.53 -6.09
C LEU A 43 -5.20 3.53 -7.01
N HIS A 44 -5.64 4.79 -7.01
CA HIS A 44 -5.08 5.85 -7.83
C HIS A 44 -4.03 6.62 -7.05
N VAL A 45 -2.79 6.67 -7.54
CA VAL A 45 -1.67 7.33 -6.86
C VAL A 45 -1.03 8.36 -7.80
N ILE A 46 -0.72 9.53 -7.27
CA ILE A 46 0.12 10.53 -7.94
C ILE A 46 1.46 10.54 -7.22
N GLN A 47 2.50 10.06 -7.88
CA GLN A 47 3.83 9.97 -7.27
C GLN A 47 4.43 11.35 -7.05
N GLU A 48 4.84 11.66 -5.83
CA GLU A 48 5.36 12.97 -5.46
C GLU A 48 6.65 13.32 -6.22
N LYS A 49 7.55 12.33 -6.39
CA LYS A 49 8.87 12.56 -7.01
C LYS A 49 8.80 12.89 -8.50
N THR A 50 7.92 12.23 -9.26
CA THR A 50 7.88 12.30 -10.73
C THR A 50 6.61 12.92 -11.29
N GLY A 51 5.57 13.09 -10.45
CA GLY A 51 4.23 13.48 -10.90
C GLY A 51 3.47 12.39 -11.67
N SER A 52 4.02 11.16 -11.76
CA SER A 52 3.42 10.06 -12.49
C SER A 52 2.08 9.65 -11.86
N LYS A 53 1.05 9.51 -12.69
CA LYS A 53 -0.28 9.03 -12.28
C LYS A 53 -0.38 7.55 -12.60
N ILE A 54 -0.62 6.74 -11.57
CA ILE A 54 -0.73 5.29 -11.69
C ILE A 54 -2.04 4.81 -11.08
N ALA A 55 -2.63 3.80 -11.68
CA ALA A 55 -3.78 3.07 -11.15
C ALA A 55 -3.33 1.64 -10.86
N ILE A 56 -3.34 1.24 -9.59
CA ILE A 56 -2.88 -0.07 -9.13
C ILE A 56 -4.11 -0.93 -8.84
N PRO A 57 -4.30 -2.08 -9.51
CA PRO A 57 -5.48 -2.91 -9.28
C PRO A 57 -5.47 -3.46 -7.85
N LEU A 58 -6.63 -3.47 -7.18
CA LEU A 58 -6.75 -4.04 -5.82
C LEU A 58 -6.49 -5.55 -5.80
N SER A 59 -6.61 -6.22 -6.95
CA SER A 59 -6.26 -7.64 -7.13
C SER A 59 -4.74 -7.90 -7.19
N LEU A 60 -3.90 -6.87 -7.22
CA LEU A 60 -2.44 -7.02 -7.19
C LEU A 60 -2.03 -7.82 -5.95
N ARG A 61 -1.30 -8.92 -6.17
CA ARG A 61 -0.91 -9.87 -5.13
C ARG A 61 0.59 -10.11 -5.13
N LEU A 62 1.20 -9.99 -3.96
CA LEU A 62 2.58 -10.39 -3.73
C LEU A 62 2.62 -11.84 -3.23
N ASN A 63 2.86 -12.77 -4.15
CA ASN A 63 2.83 -14.21 -3.86
C ASN A 63 3.81 -14.64 -2.76
N ALA A 64 4.94 -13.95 -2.62
CA ALA A 64 5.96 -14.27 -1.61
C ALA A 64 5.45 -14.15 -0.16
N ILE A 65 4.46 -13.27 0.09
CA ILE A 65 3.84 -13.09 1.42
C ILE A 65 2.34 -13.44 1.40
N ASN A 66 1.84 -13.99 0.28
CA ASN A 66 0.45 -14.37 0.08
C ASN A 66 -0.58 -13.25 0.37
N TRP A 67 -0.23 -11.99 0.08
CA TRP A 67 -1.06 -10.82 0.40
C TRP A 67 -1.46 -10.07 -0.87
N SER A 68 -2.71 -9.62 -0.96
CA SER A 68 -3.16 -8.70 -2.02
C SER A 68 -3.39 -7.29 -1.51
N LEU A 69 -3.43 -6.32 -2.42
CA LEU A 69 -3.68 -4.91 -2.05
C LEU A 69 -5.06 -4.73 -1.40
N ARG A 70 -6.04 -5.57 -1.76
CA ARG A 70 -7.36 -5.60 -1.12
C ARG A 70 -7.32 -6.07 0.35
N ASP A 71 -6.33 -6.87 0.71
CA ASP A 71 -6.24 -7.48 2.05
C ASP A 71 -5.60 -6.54 3.09
N VAL A 72 -5.19 -5.33 2.70
CA VAL A 72 -4.55 -4.32 3.56
C VAL A 72 -5.53 -3.23 3.97
#